data_AF-A0A7J3C8W5-F1
#
_entry.id   AF-A0A7J3C8W5-F1
#
_cell.length_a   1.000
_cell.length_b   1.000
_cell.length_c   1.000
_cell.angle_alpha   90.00
_cell.angle_beta   90.00
_cell.angle_gamma   90.00
#
_symmetry.space_group_name_H-M   'P 1'
#
loop_
_entity.id
_entity.type
_entity.pdbx_description
1 polymer ?
#
loop_
_entity_poly.entity_id
_entity_poly.type
_entity_poly.pdbx_seq_one_letter_code
_entity_poly.pdbx_strand_id
1 'polypeptide(L)'
;AIVASLLIVMLIYLIESLAFLGVIDWSKLGLSQNSWGSLTSLGYPYASAALVVGIGIIAVSAIIGVVIASYSDGIIYYGGAARVANTLARYDGYFPQPFARLDKRGIPIYSVILVLIISVVYLVLLPSFSSILGIFVDAVVFSYAPSAISLAVFRKKFPNENRPYKLPAYSVLAPIAFVVGGLLIYWSGWTAVWISMISVFVGLLFLTVYHRRSKISSNDLLSGIWLPIYMIVVLILSYTGSLGPLAKPIIPYPYDTVIFIVVALIFYYFGYYSGVKYTGKGTLDSEVV
;
A
#
# COMPACT_ATOMS: atom_id res chain seq x y z
N ALA A 1 -22.51 -1.34 1.85
CA ALA A 1 -21.78 -0.68 2.95
C ALA A 1 -20.44 -0.10 2.46
N ILE A 2 -19.43 -0.93 2.13
CA ILE A 2 -18.06 -0.45 1.76
C ILE A 2 -18.06 0.57 0.60
N VAL A 3 -18.76 0.28 -0.51
CA VAL A 3 -18.83 1.21 -1.64
C VAL A 3 -19.48 2.53 -1.23
N ALA A 4 -20.55 2.48 -0.44
CA ALA A 4 -21.23 3.68 0.04
C ALA A 4 -20.32 4.50 0.97
N SER A 5 -19.57 3.87 1.87
CA SER A 5 -18.61 4.59 2.73
C SER A 5 -17.50 5.23 1.90
N LEU A 6 -16.97 4.55 0.88
CA LEU A 6 -15.97 5.14 -0.01
C LEU A 6 -16.50 6.35 -0.79
N LEU A 7 -17.74 6.29 -1.27
CA LEU A 7 -18.38 7.41 -1.98
C LEU A 7 -18.61 8.62 -1.04
N ILE A 8 -19.02 8.37 0.20
CA ILE A 8 -19.20 9.43 1.20
C ILE A 8 -17.86 10.07 1.53
N VAL A 9 -16.81 9.27 1.77
CA VAL A 9 -15.45 9.80 2.03
C VAL A 9 -14.94 10.61 0.85
N MET A 10 -15.12 10.12 -0.38
CA MET A 10 -14.76 10.85 -1.60
C MET A 10 -15.48 12.20 -1.67
N LEU A 11 -16.79 12.24 -1.38
CA LEU A 11 -17.56 13.48 -1.38
C LEU A 11 -17.03 14.47 -0.33
N ILE A 12 -16.72 14.00 0.88
CA ILE A 12 -16.13 14.82 1.94
C ILE A 12 -14.80 15.43 1.48
N TYR A 13 -13.90 14.62 0.91
CA TYR A 13 -12.61 15.11 0.42
C TYR A 13 -12.75 16.11 -0.73
N LEU A 14 -13.75 15.95 -1.61
CA LEU A 14 -14.04 16.94 -2.66
C LEU A 14 -14.50 18.27 -2.06
N ILE A 15 -15.40 18.23 -1.07
CA ILE A 15 -15.88 19.44 -0.38
C ILE A 15 -14.73 20.14 0.35
N GLU A 16 -13.90 19.38 1.06
CA GLU A 16 -12.73 19.89 1.76
C GLU A 16 -11.73 20.55 0.79
N SER A 17 -11.46 19.90 -0.35
CA SER A 17 -10.58 20.43 -1.39
C SER A 17 -11.12 21.73 -1.98
N LEU A 18 -12.43 21.81 -2.24
CA LEU A 18 -13.09 23.03 -2.73
C LEU A 18 -13.04 24.16 -1.69
N ALA A 19 -13.25 23.84 -0.41
CA ALA A 19 -13.14 24.81 0.67
C ALA A 19 -11.71 25.37 0.76
N PHE A 20 -10.69 24.51 0.63
CA PHE A 20 -9.29 24.94 0.61
C PHE A 20 -8.97 25.84 -0.59
N LEU A 21 -9.45 25.48 -1.78
CA LEU A 21 -9.32 26.32 -2.98
C LEU A 21 -9.97 27.70 -2.80
N GLY A 22 -11.05 27.80 -2.02
CA GLY A 22 -11.73 29.08 -1.75
C GLY A 22 -10.98 29.99 -0.77
N VAL A 23 -10.09 29.43 0.06
CA VAL A 23 -9.41 30.15 1.16
C VAL A 23 -7.94 30.47 0.80
N ILE A 24 -7.40 29.86 -0.25
CA ILE A 24 -5.99 30.02 -0.62
C ILE A 24 -5.66 31.46 -1.06
N ASP A 25 -4.73 32.09 -0.34
CA ASP A 25 -4.18 33.41 -0.66
C ASP A 25 -2.66 33.28 -0.80
N TRP A 26 -2.18 33.17 -2.05
CA TRP A 26 -0.77 32.96 -2.38
C TRP A 26 0.14 34.03 -1.77
N SER A 27 -0.28 35.30 -1.82
CA SER A 27 0.52 36.43 -1.34
C SER A 27 0.71 36.37 0.17
N LYS A 28 -0.35 36.06 0.92
CA LYS A 28 -0.28 35.99 2.38
C LYS A 28 0.41 34.72 2.89
N LEU A 29 0.41 33.65 2.09
CA LEU A 29 1.19 32.44 2.36
C LEU A 29 2.68 32.58 2.02
N GLY A 30 3.11 33.71 1.42
CA GLY A 30 4.48 33.92 0.98
C GLY A 30 4.89 33.04 -0.19
N LEU A 31 3.92 32.60 -1.00
CA LEU A 31 4.11 31.71 -2.14
C LEU A 31 3.87 32.43 -3.46
N SER A 32 4.52 31.97 -4.52
CA SER A 32 4.28 32.47 -5.88
C SER A 32 2.89 32.07 -6.37
N GLN A 33 2.24 32.97 -7.12
CA GLN A 33 0.90 32.74 -7.63
C GLN A 33 0.84 31.47 -8.50
N ASN A 34 -0.18 30.64 -8.26
CA ASN A 34 -0.42 29.37 -8.96
C ASN A 34 0.67 28.30 -8.81
N SER A 35 1.54 28.43 -7.80
CA SER A 35 2.60 27.45 -7.54
C SER A 35 2.09 26.30 -6.68
N TRP A 36 1.22 25.44 -7.23
CA TRP A 36 0.60 24.32 -6.51
C TRP A 36 1.61 23.39 -5.84
N GLY A 37 2.76 23.15 -6.49
CA GLY A 37 3.83 22.34 -5.90
C GLY A 37 4.42 22.96 -4.62
N SER A 38 4.45 24.29 -4.50
CA SER A 38 4.99 24.98 -3.33
C SER A 38 4.14 24.81 -2.07
N LEU A 39 2.88 24.38 -2.18
CA LEU A 39 2.05 24.09 -1.01
C LEU A 39 2.59 22.91 -0.19
N THR A 40 3.35 22.00 -0.82
CA THR A 40 3.99 20.88 -0.12
C THR A 40 5.10 21.31 0.84
N SER A 41 5.62 22.54 0.72
CA SER A 41 6.61 23.06 1.68
C SER A 41 5.96 23.52 2.99
N LEU A 42 4.64 23.68 3.02
CA LEU A 42 3.90 23.99 4.24
C LEU A 42 3.70 22.72 5.05
N GLY A 43 4.09 22.73 6.33
CA GLY A 43 3.89 21.57 7.21
C GLY A 43 2.42 21.21 7.43
N TYR A 44 1.51 22.19 7.36
CA TYR A 44 0.06 22.02 7.54
C TYR A 44 -0.74 22.97 6.65
N PRO A 45 -0.81 22.70 5.32
CA PRO A 45 -1.37 23.64 4.34
C PRO A 45 -2.77 24.17 4.70
N TYR A 46 -3.67 23.28 5.14
CA TYR A 46 -5.03 23.63 5.55
C TYR A 46 -5.09 24.57 6.75
N ALA A 47 -4.30 24.30 7.80
CA ALA A 47 -4.27 25.15 8.98
C ALA A 47 -3.59 26.50 8.67
N SER A 48 -2.53 26.50 7.85
CA SER A 48 -1.88 27.73 7.38
C SER A 48 -2.85 28.63 6.60
N ALA A 49 -3.64 28.04 5.68
CA ALA A 49 -4.64 28.78 4.92
C ALA A 49 -5.75 29.36 5.82
N ALA A 50 -6.24 28.58 6.79
CA ALA A 50 -7.26 29.05 7.74
C ALA A 50 -6.76 30.20 8.62
N LEU A 51 -5.50 30.16 9.07
CA LEU A 51 -4.87 31.24 9.86
C LEU A 51 -4.76 32.54 9.05
N VAL A 52 -4.34 32.43 7.79
CA VAL A 52 -4.17 33.57 6.88
C VAL A 52 -5.48 34.32 6.60
N VAL A 53 -6.61 33.61 6.60
CA VAL A 53 -7.95 34.20 6.42
C VAL A 53 -8.58 34.64 7.75
N GLY A 54 -7.87 34.48 8.87
CA GLY A 54 -8.29 34.94 10.20
C GLY A 54 -9.23 33.97 10.93
N ILE A 55 -9.36 32.73 10.46
CA ILE A 55 -10.23 31.71 11.05
C ILE A 55 -9.43 30.74 11.93
N GLY A 56 -8.67 31.29 12.88
CA GLY A 56 -7.73 30.52 13.70
C GLY A 56 -8.37 29.39 14.52
N ILE A 57 -9.65 29.51 14.89
CA ILE A 57 -10.36 28.45 15.61
C ILE A 57 -10.53 27.17 14.78
N ILE A 58 -10.70 27.30 13.45
CA ILE A 58 -10.76 26.16 12.54
C ILE A 58 -9.38 25.50 12.44
N ALA A 59 -8.31 26.30 12.35
CA ALA A 59 -6.95 25.77 12.32
C ALA A 59 -6.62 24.95 13.58
N VAL A 60 -6.94 25.48 14.77
CA VAL A 60 -6.70 24.78 16.05
C VAL A 60 -7.54 23.51 16.18
N SER A 61 -8.84 23.59 15.88
CA SER A 61 -9.73 22.43 15.96
C SER A 61 -9.36 21.34 14.94
N ALA A 62 -8.95 21.70 13.72
CA ALA A 62 -8.45 20.76 12.72
C ALA A 62 -7.18 20.04 13.21
N ILE A 63 -6.22 20.75 13.79
CA ILE A 63 -5.00 20.14 14.34
C ILE A 63 -5.34 19.15 15.46
N ILE A 64 -6.21 19.54 16.41
CA ILE A 64 -6.66 18.64 17.49
C ILE A 64 -7.34 17.39 16.92
N GLY A 65 -8.24 17.57 15.94
CA GLY A 65 -8.94 16.49 15.27
C GLY A 65 -7.99 15.51 14.58
N VAL A 66 -6.99 16.02 13.86
CA VAL A 66 -5.97 15.20 13.19
C VAL A 66 -5.14 14.39 14.19
N VAL A 67 -4.76 14.98 15.34
CA VAL A 67 -4.01 14.26 16.38
C VAL A 67 -4.83 13.11 16.96
N ILE A 68 -6.11 13.34 17.29
CA ILE A 68 -6.99 12.30 17.83
C ILE A 68 -7.21 11.19 16.79
N ALA A 69 -7.51 11.57 15.53
CA ALA A 69 -7.73 10.62 14.44
C ALA A 69 -6.48 9.77 14.17
N SER A 70 -5.30 10.40 14.11
CA SER A 70 -4.03 9.72 13.88
C SER A 70 -3.67 8.75 15.01
N TYR A 71 -3.99 9.10 16.25
CA TYR A 71 -3.80 8.21 17.39
C TYR A 71 -4.72 6.98 17.31
N SER A 72 -5.99 7.18 16.97
CA SER A 72 -6.96 6.11 16.77
C SER A 72 -6.50 5.14 15.68
N ASP A 73 -6.13 5.67 14.51
CA ASP A 73 -5.62 4.86 13.40
C ASP A 73 -4.34 4.12 13.78
N GLY A 74 -3.44 4.78 14.51
CA GLY A 74 -2.22 4.18 15.05
C GLY A 74 -2.52 2.93 15.86
N ILE A 75 -3.47 2.96 16.80
CA ILE A 75 -3.85 1.80 17.60
C ILE A 75 -4.41 0.67 16.73
N ILE A 76 -5.29 1.00 15.77
CA ILE A 76 -5.94 0.03 14.89
C ILE A 76 -4.90 -0.72 14.05
N TYR A 77 -4.00 0.02 13.37
CA TYR A 77 -2.97 -0.58 12.53
C TYR A 77 -1.92 -1.34 13.34
N TYR A 78 -1.56 -0.84 14.52
CA TYR A 78 -0.60 -1.51 15.39
C TYR A 78 -1.12 -2.87 15.87
N GLY A 79 -2.38 -2.93 16.32
CA GLY A 79 -3.03 -4.18 16.69
C GLY A 79 -3.29 -5.10 15.49
N GLY A 80 -3.66 -4.53 14.33
CA GLY A 80 -3.88 -5.26 13.08
C GLY A 80 -2.62 -5.97 12.60
N ALA A 81 -1.50 -5.24 12.49
CA ALA A 81 -0.22 -5.78 12.06
C ALA A 81 0.28 -6.91 12.98
N ALA A 82 0.13 -6.74 14.30
CA ALA A 82 0.49 -7.78 15.27
C ALA A 82 -0.33 -9.07 15.09
N ARG A 83 -1.62 -8.96 14.74
CA ARG A 83 -2.49 -10.10 14.44
C ARG A 83 -2.17 -10.75 13.10
N VAL A 84 -1.77 -9.97 12.09
CA VAL A 84 -1.28 -10.52 10.82
C VAL A 84 -0.06 -11.39 11.08
N ALA A 85 0.98 -10.86 11.76
CA ALA A 85 2.17 -11.65 12.11
C ALA A 85 1.84 -12.90 12.94
N ASN A 86 0.90 -12.81 13.88
CA ASN A 86 0.42 -13.97 14.65
C ASN A 86 -0.27 -15.02 13.77
N THR A 87 -1.08 -14.59 12.81
CA THR A 87 -1.81 -15.48 11.90
C THR A 87 -0.85 -16.21 10.97
N LEU A 88 0.11 -15.48 10.38
CA LEU A 88 1.16 -16.09 9.55
C LEU A 88 2.01 -17.10 10.34
N ALA A 89 2.25 -16.85 11.63
CA ALA A 89 3.01 -17.78 12.49
C ALA A 89 2.18 -19.01 12.88
N ARG A 90 0.92 -18.79 13.28
CA ARG A 90 0.07 -19.80 13.91
C ARG A 90 -0.63 -20.71 12.91
N TYR A 91 -1.10 -20.16 11.79
CA TYR A 91 -1.93 -20.88 10.82
C TYR A 91 -1.23 -21.14 9.49
N ASP A 92 -0.35 -20.23 9.04
CA ASP A 92 0.26 -20.40 7.72
C ASP A 92 1.63 -21.08 7.77
N GLY A 93 2.29 -21.05 8.93
CA GLY A 93 3.66 -21.57 9.13
C GLY A 93 4.73 -20.72 8.44
N TYR A 94 4.39 -19.52 7.98
CA TYR A 94 5.26 -18.61 7.22
C TYR A 94 6.04 -17.62 8.11
N PHE A 95 5.86 -17.70 9.42
CA PHE A 95 6.48 -16.80 10.38
C PHE A 95 6.98 -17.56 11.63
N PRO A 96 8.00 -17.06 12.35
CA PRO A 96 8.57 -17.77 13.49
C PRO A 96 7.56 -18.13 14.58
N GLN A 97 7.62 -19.36 15.06
CA GLN A 97 6.71 -19.91 16.08
C GLN A 97 6.56 -19.07 17.37
N PRO A 98 7.55 -18.31 17.87
CA PRO A 98 7.34 -17.42 19.01
C PRO A 98 6.19 -16.42 18.80
N PHE A 99 5.99 -15.95 17.55
CA PHE A 99 4.94 -15.01 17.19
C PHE A 99 3.54 -15.63 17.16
N ALA A 100 3.42 -16.96 17.17
CA ALA A 100 2.13 -17.67 17.26
C ALA A 100 1.53 -17.63 18.67
N ARG A 101 2.34 -17.35 19.70
CA ARG A 101 1.94 -17.37 21.11
C ARG A 101 1.06 -16.17 21.47
N LEU A 102 -0.05 -16.46 22.14
CA LEU A 102 -0.93 -15.47 22.75
C LEU A 102 -0.75 -15.49 24.26
N ASP A 103 -0.81 -14.31 24.89
CA ASP A 103 -0.93 -14.21 26.35
C ASP A 103 -2.36 -14.59 26.82
N LYS A 104 -2.56 -14.70 28.14
CA LYS A 104 -3.84 -15.02 28.79
C LYS A 104 -5.01 -14.13 28.33
N ARG A 105 -4.72 -12.90 27.88
CA ARG A 105 -5.69 -11.93 27.37
C ARG A 105 -5.93 -12.02 25.85
N GLY A 106 -5.33 -13.00 25.16
CA GLY A 106 -5.45 -13.16 23.71
C GLY A 106 -4.59 -12.19 22.88
N ILE A 107 -3.56 -11.60 23.49
CA ILE A 107 -2.69 -10.61 22.84
C ILE A 107 -1.39 -11.28 22.37
N PRO A 108 -0.99 -11.15 21.08
CA PRO A 108 0.28 -11.68 20.58
C PRO A 108 1.46 -10.76 20.95
N ILE A 109 1.92 -10.80 22.20
CA ILE A 109 2.93 -9.86 22.75
C ILE A 109 4.21 -9.81 21.91
N TYR A 110 4.73 -10.96 21.45
CA TYR A 110 5.93 -10.98 20.62
C TYR A 110 5.73 -10.26 19.28
N SER A 111 4.55 -10.40 18.66
CA SER A 111 4.21 -9.69 17.43
C SER A 111 4.06 -8.19 17.67
N VAL A 112 3.49 -7.80 18.82
CA VAL A 112 3.40 -6.40 19.25
C VAL A 112 4.79 -5.78 19.41
N ILE A 113 5.73 -6.49 20.04
CA ILE A 113 7.13 -6.03 20.19
C ILE A 113 7.81 -5.93 18.82
N LEU A 114 7.56 -6.87 17.91
CA LEU A 114 8.10 -6.80 16.55
C LEU A 114 7.60 -5.55 15.82
N VAL A 115 6.30 -5.26 15.87
CA VAL A 115 5.72 -4.06 15.27
C VAL A 115 6.35 -2.81 15.90
N LEU A 116 6.61 -2.79 17.21
CA LEU A 116 7.32 -1.69 17.88
C LEU A 116 8.69 -1.45 17.26
N ILE A 117 9.51 -2.52 17.18
CA ILE A 117 10.89 -2.44 16.70
C ILE A 117 10.90 -1.92 15.26
N ILE A 118 10.07 -2.48 14.38
CA ILE A 118 9.97 -2.05 12.98
C ILE A 118 9.52 -0.59 12.91
N SER A 119 8.48 -0.21 13.67
CA SER A 119 7.97 1.17 13.67
C SER A 119 9.04 2.16 14.12
N VAL A 120 9.80 1.86 15.17
CA VAL A 120 10.92 2.69 15.66
C VAL A 120 11.99 2.84 14.58
N VAL A 121 12.36 1.77 13.88
CA VAL A 121 13.33 1.84 12.78
C VAL A 121 12.85 2.77 11.67
N TYR A 122 11.59 2.68 11.25
CA TYR A 122 11.03 3.60 10.24
C TYR A 122 10.99 5.05 10.72
N LEU A 123 10.60 5.29 11.97
CA LEU A 123 10.57 6.65 12.56
C LEU A 123 11.97 7.28 12.63
N VAL A 124 12.99 6.49 12.95
CA VAL A 124 14.39 6.96 13.02
C VAL A 124 14.96 7.22 11.62
N LEU A 125 14.68 6.35 10.65
CA LEU A 125 15.19 6.47 9.29
C LEU A 125 14.47 7.57 8.48
N LEU A 126 13.22 7.88 8.82
CA LEU A 126 12.35 8.78 8.06
C LEU A 126 11.77 9.86 8.98
N PRO A 127 12.55 10.89 9.33
CA PRO A 127 12.14 11.88 10.33
C PRO A 127 11.02 12.82 9.87
N SER A 128 10.61 12.77 8.59
CA SER A 128 9.56 13.63 8.03
C SER A 128 8.25 12.86 7.84
N PHE A 129 7.14 13.47 8.27
CA PHE A 129 5.79 12.92 8.10
C PHE A 129 5.47 12.65 6.62
N SER A 130 5.80 13.60 5.74
CA SER A 130 5.58 13.46 4.30
C SER A 130 6.35 12.29 3.69
N SER A 131 7.56 12.00 4.17
CA SER A 131 8.36 10.86 3.70
C SER A 131 7.76 9.52 4.14
N ILE A 132 7.27 9.43 5.38
CA ILE A 132 6.63 8.21 5.90
C ILE A 132 5.33 7.92 5.15
N LEU A 133 4.51 8.95 4.90
CA LEU A 133 3.21 8.79 4.25
C LEU A 133 3.31 8.14 2.86
N GLY A 134 4.25 8.58 2.02
CA GLY A 134 4.43 8.02 0.68
C GLY A 134 4.74 6.52 0.73
N ILE A 135 5.66 6.12 1.61
CA ILE A 135 6.07 4.72 1.79
C ILE A 135 4.92 3.87 2.35
N PHE A 136 4.15 4.42 3.29
CA PHE A 136 2.97 3.74 3.83
C PHE A 136 1.92 3.48 2.74
N VAL A 137 1.58 4.51 1.96
CA VAL A 137 0.61 4.39 0.86
C VAL A 137 1.09 3.35 -0.15
N ASP A 138 2.36 3.38 -0.53
CA ASP A 138 2.94 2.41 -1.45
C ASP A 138 2.84 0.98 -0.93
N ALA A 139 3.21 0.76 0.34
CA ALA A 139 3.13 -0.57 0.97
C ALA A 139 1.69 -1.11 1.00
N VAL A 140 0.72 -0.26 1.33
CA VAL A 140 -0.71 -0.63 1.36
C VAL A 140 -1.21 -0.92 -0.05
N VAL A 141 -0.95 -0.05 -1.02
CA VAL A 141 -1.41 -0.22 -2.40
C VAL A 141 -0.75 -1.44 -3.05
N PHE A 142 0.52 -1.68 -2.78
CA PHE A 142 1.22 -2.86 -3.26
C PHE A 142 0.60 -4.15 -2.74
N SER A 143 0.09 -4.17 -1.49
CA SER A 143 -0.62 -5.32 -0.94
C SER A 143 -1.90 -5.68 -1.72
N TYR A 144 -2.49 -4.72 -2.44
CA TYR A 144 -3.68 -4.96 -3.28
C TYR A 144 -3.36 -5.58 -4.64
N ALA A 145 -2.12 -5.44 -5.14
CA ALA A 145 -1.73 -5.94 -6.45
C ALA A 145 -1.92 -7.46 -6.61
N PRO A 146 -1.44 -8.32 -5.66
CA PRO A 146 -1.73 -9.75 -5.69
C PRO A 146 -3.23 -10.07 -5.59
N SER A 147 -4.01 -9.24 -4.89
CA SER A 147 -5.45 -9.46 -4.69
C SER A 147 -6.23 -9.34 -6.01
N ALA A 148 -5.89 -8.37 -6.84
CA ALA A 148 -6.52 -8.17 -8.15
C ALA A 148 -6.27 -9.36 -9.10
N ILE A 149 -5.04 -9.88 -9.13
CA ILE A 149 -4.68 -11.07 -9.93
C ILE A 149 -5.35 -12.32 -9.36
N SER A 150 -5.33 -12.50 -8.04
CA SER A 150 -5.93 -13.65 -7.35
C SER A 150 -7.42 -13.79 -7.66
N LEU A 151 -8.16 -12.68 -7.70
CA LEU A 151 -9.57 -12.69 -8.10
C LEU A 151 -9.75 -13.30 -9.50
N ALA A 152 -8.97 -12.86 -10.49
CA ALA A 152 -9.08 -13.35 -11.86
C ALA A 152 -8.66 -14.82 -11.98
N VAL A 153 -7.60 -15.23 -11.29
CA VAL A 153 -7.15 -16.63 -11.23
C VAL A 153 -8.23 -17.52 -10.63
N PHE A 154 -8.82 -17.14 -9.49
CA PHE A 154 -9.89 -17.92 -8.85
C PHE A 154 -11.16 -18.01 -9.69
N ARG A 155 -11.48 -16.97 -10.48
CA ARG A 155 -12.60 -17.01 -11.42
C ARG A 155 -12.39 -18.05 -12.52
N LYS A 156 -11.16 -18.20 -13.00
CA LYS A 156 -10.79 -19.16 -14.04
C LYS A 156 -10.66 -20.60 -13.50
N LYS A 157 -9.99 -20.77 -12.36
CA LYS A 157 -9.63 -22.10 -11.82
C LYS A 157 -10.75 -22.75 -11.02
N PHE A 158 -11.62 -21.95 -10.39
CA PHE A 158 -12.70 -22.40 -9.53
C PHE A 158 -14.05 -21.81 -9.98
N PRO A 159 -14.52 -22.07 -11.21
CA PRO A 159 -15.70 -21.40 -11.77
C PRO A 159 -16.97 -21.69 -10.97
N ASN A 160 -17.11 -22.92 -10.45
CA ASN A 160 -18.33 -23.43 -9.82
C ASN A 160 -18.42 -23.18 -8.31
N GLU A 161 -17.46 -22.46 -7.71
CA GLU A 161 -17.52 -22.21 -6.28
C GLU A 161 -18.71 -21.34 -5.88
N ASN A 162 -19.27 -21.65 -4.71
CA ASN A 162 -20.36 -20.86 -4.14
C ASN A 162 -19.82 -19.49 -3.74
N ARG A 163 -20.47 -18.43 -4.24
CA ARG A 163 -20.01 -17.05 -4.07
C ARG A 163 -21.18 -16.19 -3.62
N PRO A 164 -21.24 -15.82 -2.33
CA PRO A 164 -22.26 -14.90 -1.81
C PRO A 164 -22.25 -13.55 -2.54
N TYR A 165 -21.07 -13.14 -3.03
CA TYR A 165 -20.91 -11.93 -3.83
C TYR A 165 -20.14 -12.20 -5.13
N LYS A 166 -20.63 -11.66 -6.25
CA LYS A 166 -19.97 -11.70 -7.55
C LYS A 166 -19.75 -10.28 -8.05
N LEU A 167 -18.48 -9.86 -8.10
CA LEU A 167 -18.11 -8.56 -8.66
C LEU A 167 -18.46 -8.54 -10.16
N PRO A 168 -19.34 -7.63 -10.62
CA PRO A 168 -19.60 -7.47 -12.05
C PRO A 168 -18.36 -6.97 -12.78
N ALA A 169 -18.21 -7.32 -14.06
CA ALA A 169 -17.12 -6.85 -14.92
C ALA A 169 -15.69 -7.04 -14.36
N TYR A 170 -15.47 -8.10 -13.57
CA TYR A 170 -14.15 -8.36 -12.94
C TYR A 170 -13.00 -8.44 -13.94
N SER A 171 -13.26 -8.89 -15.18
CA SER A 171 -12.27 -8.99 -16.26
C SER A 171 -11.72 -7.64 -16.70
N VAL A 172 -12.44 -6.55 -16.44
CA VAL A 172 -12.02 -5.17 -16.75
C VAL A 172 -11.57 -4.45 -15.48
N LEU A 173 -12.32 -4.61 -14.38
CA LEU A 173 -12.01 -3.94 -13.12
C LEU A 173 -10.70 -4.44 -12.48
N ALA A 174 -10.38 -5.73 -12.57
CA ALA A 174 -9.16 -6.26 -11.95
C ALA A 174 -7.87 -5.78 -12.63
N PRO A 175 -7.74 -5.79 -13.98
CA PRO A 175 -6.58 -5.15 -14.63
C PRO A 175 -6.49 -3.66 -14.33
N ILE A 176 -7.62 -2.92 -14.37
CA ILE A 176 -7.63 -1.48 -14.06
C ILE A 176 -7.16 -1.23 -12.62
N ALA A 177 -7.65 -1.99 -11.64
CA ALA A 177 -7.23 -1.86 -10.26
C ALA A 177 -5.73 -2.12 -10.07
N PHE A 178 -5.18 -3.10 -10.78
CA PHE A 178 -3.75 -3.39 -10.76
C PHE A 178 -2.93 -2.24 -11.37
N VAL A 179 -3.34 -1.71 -12.51
CA VAL A 179 -2.68 -0.58 -13.18
C VAL A 179 -2.75 0.68 -12.32
N VAL A 180 -3.92 1.03 -11.80
CA VAL A 180 -4.12 2.22 -10.95
C VAL A 180 -3.30 2.08 -9.67
N GLY A 181 -3.30 0.91 -9.04
CA GLY A 181 -2.45 0.66 -7.87
C GLY A 181 -0.96 0.81 -8.19
N GLY A 182 -0.51 0.27 -9.31
CA GLY A 182 0.86 0.47 -9.78
C GLY A 182 1.19 1.93 -10.06
N LEU A 183 0.27 2.69 -10.66
CA LEU A 183 0.46 4.11 -10.95
C LEU A 183 0.54 4.96 -9.66
N LEU A 184 -0.26 4.65 -8.64
CA LEU A 184 -0.17 5.33 -7.35
C LEU A 184 1.21 5.15 -6.72
N ILE A 185 1.79 3.94 -6.84
CA ILE A 185 3.16 3.67 -6.43
C ILE A 185 4.16 4.44 -7.31
N TYR A 186 3.99 4.43 -8.63
CA TYR A 186 4.89 5.16 -9.53
C TYR A 186 4.90 6.67 -9.25
N TRP A 187 3.74 7.25 -8.95
CA TRP A 187 3.57 8.67 -8.65
C TRP A 187 4.01 9.09 -7.26
N SER A 188 4.28 8.16 -6.33
CA SER A 188 4.85 8.47 -5.02
C SER A 188 6.29 9.00 -5.11
N GLY A 189 6.94 8.77 -6.25
CA GLY A 189 8.28 9.25 -6.58
C GLY A 189 9.39 8.30 -6.12
N TRP A 190 10.58 8.49 -6.66
CA TRP A 190 11.71 7.56 -6.50
C TRP A 190 11.96 7.11 -5.06
N THR A 191 12.03 8.07 -4.12
CA THR A 191 12.38 7.78 -2.72
C THR A 191 11.39 6.83 -2.05
N ALA A 192 10.09 7.06 -2.24
CA ALA A 192 9.07 6.21 -1.66
C ALA A 192 9.05 4.83 -2.34
N VAL A 193 9.19 4.78 -3.66
CA VAL A 193 9.23 3.52 -4.42
C VAL A 193 10.40 2.64 -3.99
N TRP A 194 11.64 3.14 -3.98
CA TRP A 194 12.79 2.26 -3.73
C TRP A 194 12.80 1.72 -2.30
N ILE A 195 12.40 2.54 -1.31
CA ILE A 195 12.30 2.11 0.08
C ILE A 195 11.21 1.05 0.21
N SER A 196 10.03 1.30 -0.35
CA SER A 196 8.90 0.35 -0.30
C SER A 196 9.24 -0.99 -0.97
N MET A 197 9.87 -0.95 -2.15
CA MET A 197 10.26 -2.15 -2.88
C MET A 197 11.30 -2.96 -2.10
N ILE A 198 12.33 -2.32 -1.52
CA ILE A 198 13.31 -3.03 -0.68
C ILE A 198 12.62 -3.68 0.52
N SER A 199 11.72 -2.96 1.19
CA SER A 199 11.00 -3.50 2.36
C SER A 199 10.17 -4.73 2.02
N VAL A 200 9.47 -4.71 0.87
CA VAL A 200 8.75 -5.88 0.37
C VAL A 200 9.71 -7.00 -0.04
N PHE A 201 10.84 -6.67 -0.68
CA PHE A 201 11.87 -7.65 -1.05
C PHE A 201 12.45 -8.37 0.16
N VAL A 202 12.74 -7.64 1.24
CA VAL A 202 13.21 -8.21 2.50
C VAL A 202 12.14 -9.13 3.09
N GLY A 203 10.86 -8.76 3.02
CA GLY A 203 9.75 -9.63 3.43
C GLY A 203 9.65 -10.92 2.62
N LEU A 204 9.80 -10.83 1.29
CA LEU A 204 9.80 -12.00 0.39
C LEU A 204 11.04 -12.89 0.61
N LEU A 205 12.22 -12.29 0.83
CA LEU A 205 13.44 -13.02 1.17
C LEU A 205 13.28 -13.73 2.51
N PHE A 206 12.73 -13.04 3.52
CA PHE A 206 12.44 -13.64 4.82
C PHE A 206 11.51 -14.85 4.67
N LEU A 207 10.43 -14.71 3.91
CA LEU A 207 9.50 -15.80 3.63
C LEU A 207 10.22 -17.00 3.00
N THR A 208 11.01 -16.77 1.96
CA THR A 208 11.75 -17.83 1.23
C THR A 208 12.88 -18.48 2.04
N VAL A 209 13.52 -17.77 2.96
CA VAL A 209 14.55 -18.32 3.84
C VAL A 209 13.91 -19.13 4.98
N TYR A 210 12.83 -18.60 5.57
CA TYR A 210 12.09 -19.29 6.63
C TYR A 210 11.32 -20.52 6.11
N HIS A 211 11.11 -20.58 4.79
CA HIS A 211 10.43 -21.64 4.05
C HIS A 211 11.05 -23.05 4.18
N ARG A 212 12.22 -23.23 4.80
CA ARG A 212 12.80 -24.57 5.07
C ARG A 212 11.89 -25.51 5.89
N ARG A 213 10.73 -25.04 6.39
CA ARG A 213 9.72 -25.85 7.10
C ARG A 213 8.31 -25.86 6.49
N SER A 214 8.01 -25.09 5.45
CA SER A 214 6.68 -25.05 4.82
C SER A 214 6.63 -25.87 3.53
N LYS A 215 5.44 -26.31 3.11
CA LYS A 215 5.19 -27.17 1.93
C LYS A 215 5.07 -26.41 0.59
N ILE A 216 5.50 -25.14 0.49
CA ILE A 216 5.59 -24.39 -0.78
C ILE A 216 6.48 -25.15 -1.77
N SER A 217 5.89 -25.55 -2.88
CA SER A 217 6.58 -26.28 -3.94
C SER A 217 7.37 -25.31 -4.84
N SER A 218 8.35 -25.83 -5.58
CA SER A 218 9.03 -25.06 -6.63
C SER A 218 8.05 -24.47 -7.64
N ASN A 219 6.92 -25.14 -7.89
CA ASN A 219 5.88 -24.65 -8.79
C ASN A 219 5.16 -23.41 -8.22
N ASP A 220 4.96 -23.33 -6.90
CA ASP A 220 4.34 -22.16 -6.27
C ASP A 220 5.28 -20.95 -6.33
N LEU A 221 6.60 -21.16 -6.15
CA LEU A 221 7.62 -20.13 -6.31
C LEU A 221 7.70 -19.63 -7.76
N LEU A 222 7.70 -20.54 -8.73
CA LEU A 222 7.67 -20.19 -10.16
C LEU A 222 6.39 -19.43 -10.52
N SER A 223 5.25 -19.80 -9.94
CA SER A 223 3.97 -19.12 -10.16
C SER A 223 3.94 -17.72 -9.57
N GLY A 224 4.74 -17.45 -8.53
CA GLY A 224 4.88 -16.15 -7.88
C GLY A 224 5.99 -15.26 -8.46
N ILE A 225 6.81 -15.75 -9.40
CA ILE A 225 8.01 -15.05 -9.88
C ILE A 225 7.71 -13.71 -10.56
N TRP A 226 6.50 -13.55 -11.10
CA TRP A 226 6.06 -12.31 -11.72
C TRP A 226 6.14 -11.12 -10.74
N LEU A 227 5.96 -11.34 -9.43
CA LEU A 227 5.93 -10.28 -8.44
C LEU A 227 7.34 -9.68 -8.19
N PRO A 228 8.39 -10.47 -7.84
CA PRO A 228 9.76 -9.96 -7.78
C PRO A 228 10.22 -9.28 -9.07
N ILE A 229 9.90 -9.86 -10.24
CA ILE A 229 10.28 -9.26 -11.52
C ILE A 229 9.54 -7.92 -11.71
N TYR A 230 8.24 -7.87 -11.40
CA TYR A 230 7.46 -6.63 -11.46
C TYR A 230 8.06 -5.54 -10.58
N MET A 231 8.48 -5.87 -9.36
CA MET A 231 9.12 -4.92 -8.45
C MET A 231 10.42 -4.35 -9.03
N ILE A 232 11.27 -5.18 -9.64
CA ILE A 232 12.49 -4.72 -10.32
C ILE A 232 12.15 -3.78 -11.47
N VAL A 233 11.14 -4.13 -12.27
CA VAL A 233 10.72 -3.29 -13.39
C VAL A 233 10.14 -1.95 -12.91
N VAL A 234 9.34 -1.96 -11.84
CA VAL A 234 8.83 -0.72 -11.20
C VAL A 234 9.99 0.15 -10.70
N LEU A 235 11.03 -0.43 -10.10
CA LEU A 235 12.24 0.30 -9.72
C LEU A 235 12.92 0.94 -10.94
N ILE A 236 13.13 0.18 -12.01
CA ILE A 236 13.78 0.69 -13.22
C ILE A 236 12.96 1.83 -13.85
N LEU A 237 11.64 1.66 -13.97
CA LEU A 237 10.76 2.70 -14.51
C LEU A 237 10.72 3.93 -13.62
N SER A 238 10.65 3.76 -12.30
CA SER A 238 10.69 4.88 -11.34
C SER A 238 12.02 5.63 -11.39
N TYR A 239 13.15 4.94 -11.58
CA TYR A 239 14.46 5.58 -11.72
C TYR A 239 14.60 6.36 -13.04
N THR A 240 14.10 5.79 -14.14
CA THR A 240 14.31 6.32 -15.50
C THR A 240 13.23 7.31 -15.96
N GLY A 241 12.08 7.31 -15.28
CA GLY A 241 10.94 8.16 -15.56
C GLY A 241 11.05 9.58 -15.02
N SER A 242 10.01 10.38 -15.23
CA SER A 242 10.00 11.82 -14.90
C SER A 242 10.08 12.13 -13.41
N LEU A 243 9.65 11.18 -12.56
CA LEU A 243 9.66 11.29 -11.09
C LEU A 243 10.90 10.62 -10.47
N GLY A 244 11.86 10.24 -11.31
CA GLY A 244 13.14 9.66 -10.93
C GLY A 244 14.16 10.70 -10.44
N PRO A 245 15.32 10.25 -9.95
CA PRO A 245 16.38 11.13 -9.46
C PRO A 245 17.22 11.78 -10.59
N LEU A 246 16.99 11.40 -11.85
CA LEU A 246 17.76 11.88 -12.99
C LEU A 246 17.38 13.33 -13.35
N ALA A 247 18.38 14.21 -13.46
CA ALA A 247 18.15 15.62 -13.85
C ALA A 247 17.50 15.78 -15.24
N LYS A 248 17.77 14.83 -16.14
CA LYS A 248 17.04 14.67 -17.42
C LYS A 248 16.47 13.26 -17.46
N PRO A 249 15.15 13.09 -17.40
CA PRO A 249 14.55 11.75 -17.44
C PRO A 249 14.81 11.11 -18.80
N ILE A 250 15.13 9.82 -18.80
CA ILE A 250 15.31 9.04 -20.04
C ILE A 250 13.95 8.89 -20.73
N ILE A 251 12.91 8.69 -19.91
CA ILE A 251 11.53 8.59 -20.37
C ILE A 251 10.78 9.82 -19.81
N PRO A 252 10.55 10.86 -20.62
CA PRO A 252 9.88 12.06 -20.15
C PRO A 252 8.38 11.85 -20.01
N TYR A 253 7.76 12.66 -19.15
CA TYR A 253 6.32 12.78 -19.09
C TYR A 253 5.74 13.28 -20.43
N PRO A 254 4.60 12.75 -20.93
CA PRO A 254 3.72 11.74 -20.32
C PRO A 254 4.03 10.28 -20.73
N TYR A 255 5.08 10.05 -21.53
CA TYR A 255 5.39 8.73 -22.07
C TYR A 255 5.74 7.71 -20.99
N ASP A 256 6.34 8.16 -19.91
CA ASP A 256 6.67 7.35 -18.73
C ASP A 256 5.44 6.68 -18.11
N THR A 257 4.35 7.44 -17.97
CA THR A 257 3.08 6.98 -17.42
C THR A 257 2.41 6.00 -18.37
N VAL A 258 2.46 6.26 -19.68
CA VAL A 258 1.92 5.34 -20.71
C VAL A 258 2.69 4.02 -20.72
N ILE A 259 4.02 4.07 -20.69
CA ILE A 259 4.87 2.89 -20.62
C ILE A 259 4.59 2.11 -19.34
N PHE A 260 4.43 2.79 -18.21
CA PHE A 260 4.08 2.14 -16.95
C PHE A 260 2.74 1.40 -17.05
N ILE A 261 1.71 2.00 -17.65
CA ILE A 261 0.41 1.36 -17.86
C ILE A 261 0.56 0.07 -18.67
N VAL A 262 1.30 0.12 -19.78
CA VAL A 262 1.53 -1.05 -20.65
C VAL A 262 2.26 -2.15 -19.87
N VAL A 263 3.31 -1.81 -19.14
CA VAL A 263 4.08 -2.74 -18.32
C VAL A 263 3.22 -3.36 -17.22
N ALA A 264 2.45 -2.55 -16.48
CA ALA A 264 1.55 -3.05 -15.45
C ALA A 264 0.50 -4.02 -16.01
N LEU A 265 -0.04 -3.76 -17.21
CA LEU A 265 -0.93 -4.71 -17.90
C LEU A 265 -0.21 -6.02 -18.27
N ILE A 266 1.01 -5.95 -18.80
CA ILE A 266 1.82 -7.13 -19.11
C ILE A 266 2.01 -7.98 -17.84
N PHE A 267 2.38 -7.37 -16.71
CA PHE A 267 2.57 -8.08 -15.46
C PHE A 267 1.28 -8.61 -14.84
N TYR A 268 0.16 -7.89 -14.99
CA TYR A 268 -1.15 -8.39 -14.61
C TYR A 268 -1.46 -9.72 -15.34
N TYR A 269 -1.29 -9.74 -16.66
CA TYR A 269 -1.52 -10.96 -17.44
C TYR A 269 -0.48 -12.03 -17.15
N PHE A 270 0.79 -11.67 -16.94
CA PHE A 270 1.82 -12.62 -16.52
C PHE A 270 1.43 -13.33 -15.21
N GLY A 271 1.00 -12.59 -14.20
CA GLY A 271 0.49 -13.18 -12.95
C GLY A 271 -0.77 -14.02 -13.15
N TYR A 272 -1.72 -13.55 -13.97
CA TYR A 272 -2.94 -14.28 -14.28
C TYR A 272 -2.69 -15.64 -14.96
N TYR A 273 -1.77 -15.70 -15.93
CA TYR A 273 -1.43 -16.94 -16.61
C TYR A 273 -0.54 -17.86 -15.78
N SER A 274 0.30 -17.29 -14.90
CA SER A 274 1.13 -18.05 -13.96
C SER A 274 0.34 -18.69 -12.82
N GLY A 275 -0.94 -18.32 -12.64
CA GLY A 275 -1.79 -18.85 -11.60
C GLY A 275 -1.98 -20.38 -11.67
N VAL A 276 -1.59 -21.07 -10.61
CA VAL A 276 -1.78 -22.53 -10.46
C VAL A 276 -3.16 -22.89 -9.92
N LYS A 277 -3.63 -24.10 -10.24
CA LYS A 277 -4.83 -24.66 -9.61
C LYS A 277 -4.44 -25.14 -8.22
N TYR A 278 -5.13 -24.68 -7.19
CA TYR A 278 -4.90 -25.15 -5.81
C TYR A 278 -5.13 -26.67 -5.76
N THR A 279 -4.11 -27.41 -5.32
CA THR A 279 -4.06 -28.88 -5.35
C THR A 279 -4.52 -29.53 -4.03
N GLY A 280 -5.19 -28.77 -3.14
CA GLY A 280 -5.71 -29.30 -1.88
C GLY A 280 -4.67 -29.48 -0.77
N LYS A 281 -3.44 -29.02 -0.97
CA LYS A 281 -2.40 -29.01 0.07
C LYS A 281 -2.19 -27.58 0.57
N GLY A 282 -3.11 -27.10 1.41
CA GLY A 282 -2.83 -25.96 2.28
C GLY A 282 -1.65 -26.29 3.20
N THR A 283 -0.94 -25.27 3.70
CA THR A 283 0.20 -25.48 4.59
C THR A 283 -0.16 -26.20 5.88
N LEU A 284 -1.43 -26.09 6.35
CA LEU A 284 -1.92 -26.78 7.56
C LEU A 284 -3.30 -27.45 7.45
N ASP A 285 -3.97 -27.48 6.29
CA ASP A 285 -5.30 -28.12 6.15
C ASP A 285 -5.29 -29.66 6.33
N SER A 286 -4.13 -30.26 6.62
CA SER A 286 -4.00 -31.70 6.88
C SER A 286 -4.08 -32.11 8.36
N GLU A 287 -4.30 -31.20 9.32
CA GLU A 287 -4.29 -31.57 10.76
C GLU A 287 -5.39 -30.88 11.58
N VAL A 288 -6.63 -30.89 11.09
CA VAL A 288 -7.81 -30.80 11.98
C VAL A 288 -8.68 -32.02 11.73
N VAL A 289 -8.30 -33.13 12.37
CA VAL A 289 -9.15 -34.29 12.67
C VAL A 289 -9.31 -34.34 14.18
#